data_AF-A0A7R9E7I7-F1
#
_entry.id   AF-A0A7R9E7I7-F1
#
_cell.length_a   1.000
_cell.length_b   1.000
_cell.length_c   1.000
_cell.angle_alpha   90.00
_cell.angle_beta   90.00
_cell.angle_gamma   90.00
#
_symmetry.space_group_name_H-M   'P 1'
#
loop_
_entity.id
_entity.type
_entity.pdbx_description
1 polymer ?
#
loop_
_entity_poly.entity_id
_entity_poly.type
_entity_poly.pdbx_seq_one_letter_code
_entity_poly.pdbx_strand_id
1 'polypeptide(L)'
;MWYKGVSFTSDQCALVYLVDAAGTRTTTDSFSDLSQDLSLSVYYNESRHGAPYIQEAKAILDESQYWLSDEGIENWIINNVRVSQTPDGLVRVARNSNKYLMRTSPTNGTASLTTPFLHCTASLGQTSHLFVRRGERRMHFDCTSFIVRNAGHSAGFDEKNQLKVY
;
A
#
# COMPACT_ATOMS: atom_id res chain seq x y z
N MET A 1 17.54 -15.52 -7.34
CA MET A 1 16.55 -14.84 -8.20
C MET A 1 16.88 -13.34 -8.16
N TRP A 2 17.39 -12.77 -9.26
CA TRP A 2 17.80 -11.36 -9.30
C TRP A 2 16.53 -10.50 -9.26
N TYR A 3 16.30 -9.79 -8.16
CA TYR A 3 15.13 -8.92 -8.09
C TYR A 3 15.36 -7.76 -9.06
N LYS A 4 14.57 -7.76 -10.13
CA LYS A 4 14.46 -6.63 -11.07
C LYS A 4 14.25 -5.34 -10.27
N GLY A 5 14.84 -4.24 -10.75
CA GLY A 5 14.77 -2.92 -10.13
C GLY A 5 13.37 -2.32 -10.13
N VAL A 6 13.26 -1.01 -10.30
CA VAL A 6 11.97 -0.33 -10.41
C VAL A 6 11.78 0.16 -11.84
N SER A 7 10.79 -0.41 -12.53
CA SER A 7 10.37 0.05 -13.85
C SER A 7 9.32 1.15 -13.71
N PHE A 8 9.43 2.21 -14.50
CA PHE A 8 8.55 3.36 -14.46
C PHE A 8 8.46 4.06 -15.81
N THR A 9 7.35 4.76 -16.03
CA THR A 9 7.09 5.56 -17.22
C THR A 9 6.14 6.72 -16.87
N SER A 10 5.87 7.60 -17.83
CA SER A 10 4.88 8.67 -17.76
C SER A 10 4.05 8.65 -19.05
N ASP A 11 2.79 9.06 -19.00
CA ASP A 11 1.92 9.13 -20.19
C ASP A 11 2.48 10.05 -21.29
N GLN A 12 3.37 10.98 -20.92
CA GLN A 12 4.06 11.89 -21.83
C GLN A 12 5.39 11.31 -22.34
N CYS A 13 5.71 10.06 -22.02
CA CYS A 13 6.95 9.41 -22.41
C CYS A 13 6.70 8.15 -23.24
N ALA A 14 7.39 8.04 -24.38
CA ALA A 14 7.32 6.85 -25.23
C ALA A 14 8.14 5.67 -24.68
N LEU A 15 9.02 5.92 -23.71
CA LEU A 15 10.00 4.94 -23.23
C LEU A 15 9.67 4.51 -21.80
N VAL A 16 9.94 3.24 -21.52
CA VAL A 16 9.92 2.71 -20.15
C VAL A 16 11.36 2.73 -19.62
N TYR A 17 11.53 3.22 -18.40
CA TYR A 17 12.81 3.26 -17.71
C TYR A 17 12.85 2.23 -16.59
N LEU A 18 14.05 1.75 -16.28
CA LEU A 18 14.36 0.83 -15.20
C LEU A 18 15.51 1.42 -14.37
N VAL A 19 15.30 1.54 -13.06
CA VAL A 19 16.37 1.83 -12.09
C VAL A 19 16.74 0.55 -11.36
N ASP A 20 17.97 0.07 -11.53
CA ASP A 20 18.51 -1.05 -10.76
C ASP A 20 19.94 -0.81 -10.27
N ALA A 21 20.61 -1.88 -9.82
CA ALA A 21 21.98 -1.81 -9.30
C ALA A 21 23.03 -1.39 -10.35
N ALA A 22 22.69 -1.38 -11.65
CA ALA A 22 23.55 -0.87 -12.72
C ALA A 22 23.21 0.58 -13.11
N GLY A 23 22.23 1.20 -12.46
CA GLY A 23 21.76 2.55 -12.76
C GLY A 23 20.48 2.58 -13.59
N THR A 24 20.28 3.70 -14.29
CA THR A 24 19.06 4.00 -15.04
C THR A 24 19.23 3.64 -16.51
N ARG A 25 18.33 2.83 -17.06
CA ARG A 25 18.32 2.46 -18.49
C ARG A 25 16.90 2.32 -19.02
N THR A 26 16.75 2.26 -20.33
CA THR A 26 15.48 1.92 -20.97
C THR A 26 15.19 0.42 -20.87
N THR A 27 13.92 0.04 -20.86
CA THR A 27 13.45 -1.36 -20.83
C THR A 27 12.17 -1.53 -21.63
N THR A 28 11.69 -2.76 -21.76
CA THR A 28 10.47 -3.13 -22.51
C THR A 28 9.40 -3.72 -21.58
N ASP A 29 9.39 -3.27 -20.33
CA ASP A 29 8.45 -3.76 -19.34
C ASP A 29 7.04 -3.28 -19.63
N SER A 30 6.07 -4.17 -19.42
CA SER A 30 4.66 -3.84 -19.45
C SER A 30 4.14 -3.57 -18.04
N PHE A 31 3.11 -2.73 -17.96
CA PHE A 31 2.39 -2.42 -16.74
C PHE A 31 1.02 -3.08 -16.78
N SER A 32 0.55 -3.53 -15.62
CA SER A 32 -0.82 -4.02 -15.49
C SER A 32 -1.80 -2.86 -15.64
N ASP A 33 -2.86 -3.07 -16.40
CA ASP A 33 -3.98 -2.15 -16.45
C ASP A 33 -4.74 -2.20 -15.11
N LEU A 34 -4.88 -1.04 -14.47
CA LEU A 34 -5.60 -0.87 -13.20
C LEU A 34 -6.96 -0.21 -13.40
N SER A 35 -7.43 0.00 -14.64
CA SER A 35 -8.76 0.56 -14.91
C SER A 35 -9.88 -0.44 -14.62
N GLN A 36 -9.57 -1.73 -14.53
CA GLN A 36 -10.53 -2.76 -14.17
C GLN A 36 -10.62 -2.91 -12.65
N ASP A 37 -11.82 -3.24 -12.15
CA ASP A 37 -12.00 -3.55 -10.74
C ASP A 37 -11.29 -4.85 -10.38
N LEU A 38 -10.18 -4.73 -9.67
CA LEU A 38 -9.41 -5.86 -9.16
C LEU A 38 -9.82 -6.24 -7.73
N SER A 39 -10.76 -5.52 -7.10
CA SER A 39 -11.09 -5.68 -5.68
C SER A 39 -11.63 -7.07 -5.40
N LEU A 40 -12.60 -7.54 -6.18
CA LEU A 40 -13.15 -8.89 -6.01
C LEU A 40 -12.07 -9.94 -6.21
N SER A 41 -11.26 -9.82 -7.27
CA SER A 41 -10.16 -10.75 -7.51
C SER A 41 -9.20 -10.76 -6.33
N VAL A 42 -8.81 -9.61 -5.77
CA VAL A 42 -7.91 -9.54 -4.61
C VAL A 42 -8.54 -10.11 -3.34
N TYR A 43 -9.81 -9.81 -3.08
CA TYR A 43 -10.51 -10.28 -1.88
C TYR A 43 -10.88 -11.76 -1.93
N TYR A 44 -11.24 -12.29 -3.10
CA TYR A 44 -11.67 -13.68 -3.25
C TYR A 44 -10.51 -14.62 -3.60
N ASN A 45 -9.42 -14.12 -4.16
CA ASN A 45 -8.24 -14.94 -4.43
C ASN A 45 -7.68 -15.47 -3.10
N GLU A 46 -7.54 -16.80 -3.03
CA GLU A 46 -7.13 -17.55 -1.83
C GLU A 46 -8.05 -17.44 -0.61
N SER A 47 -9.23 -16.81 -0.74
CA SER A 47 -10.22 -16.77 0.35
C SER A 47 -11.04 -18.04 0.43
N ARG A 48 -11.24 -18.54 1.65
CA ARG A 48 -12.17 -19.64 1.94
C ARG A 48 -13.60 -19.10 1.97
N HIS A 49 -14.47 -19.62 1.12
CA HIS A 49 -15.84 -19.14 0.99
C HIS A 49 -16.80 -20.26 0.55
N GLY A 50 -18.09 -20.06 0.78
CA GLY A 50 -19.15 -21.03 0.46
C GLY A 50 -19.63 -21.85 1.67
N ALA A 51 -20.63 -22.69 1.42
CA ALA A 51 -21.32 -23.49 2.44
C ALA A 51 -20.41 -24.25 3.41
N PRO A 52 -19.30 -24.88 2.97
CA PRO A 52 -18.41 -25.63 3.85
C PRO A 52 -17.77 -24.81 4.98
N TYR A 53 -17.59 -23.50 4.78
CA TYR A 53 -16.91 -22.62 5.75
C TYR A 53 -17.86 -21.84 6.66
N ILE A 54 -19.18 -22.04 6.53
CA ILE A 54 -20.18 -21.32 7.34
C ILE A 54 -19.99 -21.59 8.83
N GLN A 55 -19.71 -22.83 9.23
CA GLN A 55 -19.53 -23.18 10.64
C GLN A 55 -18.25 -22.55 11.22
N GLU A 56 -17.16 -22.53 10.45
CA GLU A 56 -15.91 -21.85 10.81
C GLU A 56 -16.14 -20.33 10.98
N ALA A 57 -16.85 -19.71 10.04
CA ALA A 57 -17.18 -18.29 10.12
C ALA A 57 -18.03 -17.95 11.35
N LYS A 58 -19.03 -18.80 11.68
CA LYS A 58 -19.84 -18.65 12.89
C LYS A 58 -18.98 -18.72 14.16
N ALA A 59 -18.13 -19.73 14.27
CA ALA A 59 -17.23 -19.86 15.42
C ALA A 59 -16.33 -18.62 15.60
N ILE A 60 -15.79 -18.08 14.50
CA ILE A 60 -14.98 -16.84 14.53
C ILE A 60 -15.79 -15.64 15.04
N LEU A 61 -17.05 -15.52 14.62
CA LEU A 61 -17.94 -14.44 15.06
C LEU A 61 -18.32 -14.60 16.53
N ASP A 62 -18.60 -15.81 16.99
CA ASP A 62 -18.95 -16.10 18.38
C ASP A 62 -17.77 -15.80 19.34
N GLU A 63 -16.53 -16.00 18.88
CA GLU A 63 -15.30 -15.66 19.62
C GLU A 63 -14.89 -14.19 19.52
N SER A 64 -15.56 -13.41 18.66
CA SER A 64 -15.21 -12.02 18.45
C SER A 64 -15.53 -11.15 19.66
N GLN A 65 -14.71 -10.12 19.87
CA GLN A 65 -14.88 -9.20 20.99
C GLN A 65 -15.14 -7.80 20.46
N TYR A 66 -16.01 -7.07 21.15
CA TYR A 66 -16.27 -5.66 20.93
C TYR A 66 -16.27 -4.92 22.26
N TRP A 67 -15.70 -3.71 22.27
CA TRP A 67 -15.85 -2.78 23.38
C TRP A 67 -15.63 -1.34 22.94
N LEU A 68 -16.25 -0.42 23.68
CA LEU A 68 -16.02 1.02 23.59
C LEU A 68 -15.09 1.44 24.72
N SER A 69 -14.00 2.13 24.40
CA SER A 69 -13.12 2.74 25.42
C SER A 69 -13.70 4.04 25.99
N ASP A 70 -13.17 4.49 27.13
CA ASP A 70 -13.58 5.75 27.76
C ASP A 70 -13.35 6.98 26.87
N GLU A 71 -12.42 6.90 25.92
CA GLU A 71 -12.12 7.94 24.93
C GLU A 71 -13.07 7.90 23.71
N GLY A 72 -14.08 7.02 23.72
CA GLY A 72 -15.01 6.83 22.61
C GLY A 72 -14.44 6.05 21.42
N ILE A 73 -13.30 5.38 21.59
CA ILE A 73 -12.71 4.52 20.55
C ILE A 73 -13.44 3.18 20.54
N GLU A 74 -14.03 2.83 19.40
CA GLU A 74 -14.60 1.52 19.15
C GLU A 74 -13.48 0.52 18.84
N ASN A 75 -13.53 -0.67 19.46
CA ASN A 75 -12.54 -1.71 19.28
C ASN A 75 -13.20 -3.05 18.99
N TRP A 76 -12.59 -3.81 18.08
CA TRP A 76 -12.96 -5.19 17.78
C TRP A 76 -11.73 -6.09 17.79
N ILE A 77 -11.90 -7.34 18.23
CA ILE A 77 -10.97 -8.42 17.96
C ILE A 77 -11.74 -9.51 17.22
N ILE A 78 -11.34 -9.78 15.97
CA ILE A 78 -11.96 -10.78 15.10
C ILE A 78 -10.83 -11.65 14.53
N ASN A 79 -10.82 -12.95 14.84
CA ASN A 79 -9.81 -13.90 14.34
C ASN A 79 -8.36 -13.37 14.51
N ASN A 80 -8.00 -12.94 15.72
CA ASN A 80 -6.69 -12.35 16.05
C ASN A 80 -6.31 -11.06 15.27
N VAL A 81 -7.28 -10.42 14.61
CA VAL A 81 -7.15 -9.09 14.02
C VAL A 81 -7.81 -8.09 14.96
N ARG A 82 -7.04 -7.11 15.40
CA ARG A 82 -7.56 -5.95 16.15
C ARG A 82 -7.93 -4.85 15.17
N VAL A 83 -9.17 -4.39 15.26
CA VAL A 83 -9.66 -3.19 14.57
C VAL A 83 -9.95 -2.15 15.64
N SER A 84 -9.55 -0.90 15.42
CA SER A 84 -10.02 0.22 16.23
C SER A 84 -10.40 1.41 15.37
N GLN A 85 -11.45 2.11 15.77
CA GLN A 85 -11.92 3.31 15.11
C GLN A 85 -12.11 4.41 16.14
N THR A 86 -11.43 5.53 15.93
CA THR A 86 -11.56 6.73 16.75
C THR A 86 -12.79 7.56 16.32
N PRO A 87 -13.32 8.45 17.17
CA PRO A 87 -14.48 9.28 16.85
C PRO A 87 -14.32 10.17 15.61
N ASP A 88 -13.09 10.55 15.25
CA ASP A 88 -12.76 11.31 14.04
C ASP A 88 -12.64 10.43 12.78
N GLY A 89 -12.95 9.13 12.87
CA GLY A 89 -12.96 8.19 11.77
C GLY A 89 -11.60 7.58 11.40
N LEU A 90 -10.53 7.82 12.17
CA LEU A 90 -9.28 7.08 11.97
C LEU A 90 -9.48 5.61 12.33
N VAL A 91 -9.35 4.74 11.33
CA VAL A 91 -9.37 3.29 11.47
C VAL A 91 -7.95 2.76 11.54
N ARG A 92 -7.70 1.84 12.47
CA ARG A 92 -6.46 1.06 12.59
C ARG A 92 -6.79 -0.42 12.55
N VAL A 93 -6.11 -1.17 11.70
CA VAL A 93 -6.22 -2.64 11.62
C VAL A 93 -4.85 -3.23 11.84
N ALA A 94 -4.71 -4.11 12.83
CA ALA A 94 -3.45 -4.75 13.16
C ALA A 94 -3.63 -6.22 13.56
N ARG A 95 -2.62 -7.06 13.28
CA ARG A 95 -2.49 -8.40 13.90
C ARG A 95 -1.51 -8.33 15.07
N ASN A 96 -1.67 -9.23 16.06
CA ASN A 96 -1.00 -9.32 17.39
C ASN A 96 0.51 -9.03 17.50
N SER A 97 1.24 -8.79 16.42
CA SER A 97 2.66 -8.39 16.42
C SER A 97 2.93 -6.96 15.93
N ASN A 98 1.91 -6.16 15.59
CA ASN A 98 2.02 -4.86 14.89
C ASN A 98 2.83 -4.91 13.57
N LYS A 99 3.26 -6.10 13.13
CA LYS A 99 4.01 -6.30 11.89
C LYS A 99 3.16 -5.99 10.67
N TYR A 100 1.86 -6.21 10.77
CA TYR A 100 0.86 -5.86 9.77
C TYR A 100 -0.02 -4.78 10.38
N LEU A 101 0.09 -3.57 9.85
CA LEU A 101 -0.64 -2.40 10.30
C LEU A 101 -1.19 -1.66 9.09
N MET A 102 -2.50 -1.49 9.06
CA MET A 102 -3.19 -0.60 8.14
C MET A 102 -3.80 0.54 8.95
N ARG A 103 -3.69 1.76 8.43
CA ARG A 103 -4.36 2.94 8.98
C ARG A 103 -5.01 3.71 7.86
N THR A 104 -6.25 4.15 8.05
CA THR A 104 -6.94 5.05 7.14
C THR A 104 -7.64 6.11 7.96
N SER A 105 -7.51 7.37 7.56
CA SER A 105 -8.16 8.50 8.21
C SER A 105 -8.84 9.34 7.14
N PRO A 106 -10.15 9.18 6.94
CA PRO A 106 -10.91 9.97 5.99
C PRO A 106 -10.79 11.48 6.29
N THR A 107 -10.90 11.85 7.56
CA THR A 107 -10.80 13.25 8.02
C THR A 107 -9.46 13.89 7.71
N ASN A 108 -8.36 13.14 7.86
CA ASN A 108 -7.01 13.65 7.55
C ASN A 108 -6.57 13.38 6.12
N GLY A 109 -7.41 12.71 5.30
CA GLY A 109 -7.05 12.29 3.94
C GLY A 109 -5.79 11.42 3.88
N THR A 110 -5.56 10.53 4.86
CA THR A 110 -4.34 9.72 4.93
C THR A 110 -4.62 8.23 4.94
N ALA A 111 -3.73 7.46 4.32
CA ALA A 111 -3.71 6.01 4.35
C ALA A 111 -2.27 5.51 4.51
N SER A 112 -2.07 4.45 5.29
CA SER A 112 -0.78 3.80 5.42
C SER A 112 -0.93 2.29 5.56
N LEU A 113 0.00 1.55 4.96
CA LEU A 113 0.11 0.10 5.10
C LEU A 113 1.57 -0.25 5.42
N THR A 114 1.78 -0.91 6.54
CA THR A 114 3.08 -1.44 6.95
C THR A 114 2.97 -2.94 7.12
N THR A 115 3.84 -3.66 6.42
CA THR A 115 4.03 -5.11 6.52
C THR A 115 5.54 -5.40 6.62
N PRO A 116 5.96 -6.63 6.94
CA PRO A 116 7.39 -7.00 6.85
C PRO A 116 7.99 -6.84 5.45
N PHE A 117 7.15 -6.77 4.41
CA PHE A 117 7.58 -6.76 3.00
C PHE A 117 7.42 -5.40 2.32
N LEU A 118 6.54 -4.55 2.84
CA LEU A 118 6.10 -3.32 2.18
C LEU A 118 5.78 -2.25 3.23
N HIS A 119 6.21 -1.02 2.97
CA HIS A 119 5.71 0.17 3.66
C HIS A 119 5.17 1.15 2.63
N CYS A 120 3.92 1.55 2.77
CA CYS A 120 3.21 2.46 1.88
C CYS A 120 2.54 3.57 2.69
N THR A 121 2.65 4.81 2.23
CA THR A 121 1.89 5.95 2.75
C THR A 121 1.32 6.74 1.60
N ALA A 122 0.08 7.17 1.73
CA ALA A 122 -0.59 8.10 0.84
C ALA A 122 -1.25 9.19 1.68
N SER A 123 -1.13 10.44 1.25
CA SER A 123 -1.76 11.56 1.92
C SER A 123 -2.21 12.59 0.90
N LEU A 124 -3.41 13.12 1.13
CA LEU A 124 -3.93 14.37 0.56
C LEU A 124 -4.05 15.45 1.65
N GLY A 125 -3.43 15.23 2.81
CA GLY A 125 -3.46 16.14 3.95
C GLY A 125 -2.51 17.33 3.76
N GLN A 126 -1.85 17.76 4.84
CA GLN A 126 -0.92 18.90 4.79
C GLN A 126 0.19 18.76 3.74
N THR A 127 0.71 17.53 3.57
CA THR A 127 1.71 17.21 2.56
C THR A 127 1.19 16.11 1.65
N SER A 128 0.78 16.49 0.43
CA SER A 128 0.32 15.53 -0.56
C SER A 128 1.47 14.66 -1.04
N HIS A 129 1.33 13.35 -0.87
CA HIS A 129 2.34 12.40 -1.33
C HIS A 129 1.78 11.00 -1.51
N LEU A 130 2.49 10.22 -2.32
CA LEU A 130 2.41 8.78 -2.41
C LEU A 130 3.81 8.21 -2.26
N PHE A 131 4.02 7.34 -1.29
CA PHE A 131 5.29 6.70 -1.02
C PHE A 131 5.12 5.20 -0.90
N VAL A 132 5.99 4.44 -1.55
CA VAL A 132 6.03 2.97 -1.49
C VAL A 132 7.47 2.52 -1.32
N ARG A 133 7.72 1.63 -0.36
CA ARG A 133 9.04 1.02 -0.11
C ARG A 133 8.94 -0.49 0.03
N ARG A 134 9.81 -1.19 -0.69
CA ARG A 134 10.04 -2.65 -0.58
C ARG A 134 11.54 -2.94 -0.56
N GLY A 135 12.08 -3.13 0.66
CA GLY A 135 13.52 -3.28 0.87
C GLY A 135 14.28 -2.00 0.50
N GLU A 136 15.18 -2.10 -0.47
CA GLU A 136 15.96 -0.98 -1.03
C GLU A 136 15.25 -0.24 -2.16
N ARG A 137 14.14 -0.77 -2.66
CA ARG A 137 13.33 -0.15 -3.71
C ARG A 137 12.34 0.81 -3.11
N ARG A 138 12.26 2.01 -3.67
CA ARG A 138 11.34 3.06 -3.22
C ARG A 138 10.76 3.80 -4.41
N MET A 139 9.53 4.25 -4.27
CA MET A 139 8.84 5.17 -5.18
C MET A 139 8.23 6.28 -4.31
N HIS A 140 8.37 7.51 -4.77
CA HIS A 140 7.84 8.70 -4.13
C HIS A 140 7.25 9.62 -5.20
N PHE A 141 6.05 10.12 -4.93
CA PHE A 141 5.39 11.13 -5.74
C PHE A 141 4.84 12.18 -4.80
N ASP A 142 5.11 13.46 -5.06
CA ASP A 142 4.70 14.59 -4.23
C ASP A 142 3.75 15.56 -4.96
N CYS A 143 3.04 15.05 -5.97
CA CYS A 143 2.22 15.82 -6.91
C CYS A 143 2.98 16.71 -7.90
N THR A 144 4.30 16.86 -7.77
CA THR A 144 5.13 17.65 -8.70
C THR A 144 6.21 16.80 -9.37
N SER A 145 6.84 15.90 -8.61
CA SER A 145 7.92 15.05 -9.05
C SER A 145 7.60 13.60 -8.73
N PHE A 146 8.04 12.71 -9.60
CA PHE A 146 7.95 11.26 -9.43
C PHE A 146 9.36 10.70 -9.39
N ILE A 147 9.76 10.07 -8.30
CA ILE A 147 11.11 9.55 -8.11
C ILE A 147 11.03 8.08 -7.72
N VAL A 148 11.79 7.25 -8.43
CA VAL A 148 12.06 5.87 -8.03
C VAL A 148 13.52 5.72 -7.63
N ARG A 149 13.77 4.79 -6.71
CA ARG A 149 15.10 4.48 -6.21
C ARG A 149 15.27 2.98 -6.08
N ASN A 150 16.45 2.49 -6.43
CA ASN A 150 16.90 1.17 -6.05
C ASN A 150 18.34 1.26 -5.51
N ALA A 151 18.53 0.86 -4.25
CA ALA A 151 19.81 0.97 -3.55
C ALA A 151 20.38 2.41 -3.59
N GLY A 152 21.50 2.62 -4.28
CA GLY A 152 22.17 3.91 -4.45
C GLY A 152 21.65 4.76 -5.61
N HIS A 153 20.93 4.16 -6.56
CA HIS A 153 20.54 4.82 -7.80
C HIS A 153 19.11 5.34 -7.74
N SER A 154 18.89 6.54 -8.27
CA SER A 154 17.57 7.15 -8.37
C SER A 154 17.36 7.82 -9.71
N ALA A 155 16.15 7.71 -10.22
CA ALA A 155 15.70 8.46 -11.39
C ALA A 155 14.20 8.69 -11.31
N GLY A 156 13.72 9.61 -12.12
CA GLY A 156 12.34 10.05 -12.03
C GLY A 156 11.97 11.05 -13.10
N PHE A 157 10.76 11.56 -12.99
CA PHE A 157 10.27 12.68 -13.79
C PHE A 157 10.14 13.92 -12.91
N ASP A 158 10.60 15.06 -13.41
CA ASP A 158 10.34 16.35 -12.80
C ASP A 158 8.95 16.89 -13.17
N GLU A 159 8.64 18.10 -12.69
CA GLU A 159 7.40 18.83 -12.96
C GLU A 159 7.12 19.09 -14.44
N LYS A 160 8.13 18.95 -15.32
CA LYS A 160 8.04 19.13 -16.77
C LYS A 160 7.99 17.79 -17.50
N ASN A 161 7.78 16.68 -16.79
CA ASN A 161 7.88 15.31 -17.30
C ASN A 161 9.24 14.99 -17.95
N GLN A 162 10.31 15.68 -17.55
CA GLN A 162 11.64 15.37 -18.03
C GLN A 162 12.28 14.31 -17.14
N LEU A 163 12.90 13.31 -17.78
CA LEU A 163 13.70 12.32 -17.06
C LEU A 163 14.86 13.01 -16.34
N LYS A 164 14.99 12.74 -15.04
CA LYS A 164 16.15 13.12 -14.21
C LYS A 164 16.78 11.87 -13.63
N VAL A 165 18.11 11.85 -13.62
CA VAL A 165 18.93 10.85 -12.92
C VAL A 165 19.68 11.57 -11.82
N TYR A 166 19.67 10.99 -10.61
CA TYR A 166 20.24 11.56 -9.39
C TYR A 166 21.35 10.68 -8.85
#